data_AF-A0A482VVA1-F1
#
_entry.id   AF-A0A482VVA1-F1
#
_cell.length_a   1.000
_cell.length_b   1.000
_cell.length_c   1.000
_cell.angle_alpha   90.00
_cell.angle_beta   90.00
_cell.angle_gamma   90.00
#
_symmetry.space_group_name_H-M   'P 1'
#
loop_
_entity.id
_entity.type
_entity.pdbx_description
1 polymer ?
#
loop_
_entity_poly.entity_id
_entity_poly.type
_entity_poly.pdbx_seq_one_letter_code
_entity_poly.pdbx_strand_id
1 'polypeptide(L)'
;TATDLALRVTQELRKKGVVGKFVEFFGPGVQHLPLADRATIANMAPEYGATCGFFPVDEEALKYMRLTGRPDEQIDLVKKYLQENSMFFTVDNDEPEYTDVVELDLSTVEASLSGPKRPQDLIFLSDMKKEFEKSVTA
;
A
#
# COMPACT_ATOMS: atom_id res chain seq x y z
N THR A 1 -10.17 3.94 -5.94
CA THR A 1 -9.47 3.00 -6.83
C THR A 1 -8.08 2.72 -6.28
N ALA A 2 -7.33 1.73 -6.83
CA ALA A 2 -5.96 1.41 -6.40
C ALA A 2 -5.03 2.65 -6.38
N THR A 3 -5.16 3.49 -7.41
CA THR A 3 -4.39 4.73 -7.54
C THR A 3 -4.74 5.73 -6.45
N ASP A 4 -6.04 5.93 -6.15
CA ASP A 4 -6.47 6.84 -5.08
C ASP A 4 -5.91 6.44 -3.71
N LEU A 5 -5.93 5.13 -3.43
CA LEU A 5 -5.37 4.57 -2.22
C LEU A 5 -3.86 4.80 -2.15
N ALA A 6 -3.13 4.51 -3.23
CA ALA A 6 -1.68 4.71 -3.28
C ALA A 6 -1.29 6.19 -3.10
N LEU A 7 -2.05 7.12 -3.68
CA LEU A 7 -1.84 8.56 -3.48
C LEU A 7 -2.11 8.98 -2.02
N ARG A 8 -3.20 8.49 -1.42
CA ARG A 8 -3.55 8.77 -0.02
C ARG A 8 -2.46 8.25 0.94
N VAL A 9 -2.01 7.00 0.75
CA VAL A 9 -0.93 6.39 1.52
C VAL A 9 0.37 7.20 1.37
N THR A 10 0.73 7.56 0.14
CA THR A 10 1.94 8.35 -0.15
C THR A 10 1.90 9.70 0.56
N GLN A 11 0.75 10.38 0.53
CA GLN A 11 0.58 11.66 1.20
C GLN A 11 0.78 11.53 2.72
N GLU A 12 0.15 10.55 3.37
CA GLU A 12 0.23 10.36 4.82
C GLU A 12 1.63 9.92 5.29
N LEU A 13 2.25 8.96 4.61
CA LEU A 13 3.60 8.50 4.95
C LEU A 13 4.64 9.60 4.75
N ARG A 14 4.45 10.47 3.75
CA ARG A 14 5.32 11.63 3.55
C ARG A 14 5.15 12.68 4.64
N LYS A 15 3.93 12.94 5.11
CA LYS A 15 3.68 13.81 6.28
C LYS A 15 4.32 13.22 7.55
N LYS A 16 4.27 11.90 7.71
CA LYS A 16 4.89 11.20 8.84
C LYS A 16 6.42 11.29 8.84
N GLY A 17 7.04 11.33 7.66
CA GLY A 17 8.50 11.41 7.53
C GLY A 17 9.20 10.08 7.73
N VAL A 18 8.99 9.15 6.79
CA VAL A 18 9.54 7.77 6.84
C VAL A 18 10.86 7.60 6.08
N VAL A 19 11.63 8.69 5.90
CA VAL A 19 12.87 8.66 5.11
C VAL A 19 13.88 7.67 5.70
N GLY A 20 14.31 6.70 4.89
CA GLY A 20 15.29 5.69 5.29
C GLY A 20 14.76 4.62 6.25
N LYS A 21 13.43 4.51 6.39
CA LYS A 21 12.77 3.50 7.24
C LYS A 21 12.08 2.45 6.39
N PHE A 22 11.78 1.32 7.01
CA PHE A 22 10.89 0.31 6.44
C PHE A 22 9.46 0.67 6.81
N VAL A 23 8.55 0.54 5.85
CA VAL A 23 7.11 0.67 6.06
C VAL A 23 6.50 -0.69 5.79
N GLU A 24 5.83 -1.24 6.79
CA GLU A 24 5.09 -2.50 6.68
C GLU A 24 3.59 -2.22 6.77
N PHE A 25 2.82 -2.84 5.89
CA PHE A 25 1.37 -2.69 5.82
C PHE A 25 0.69 -3.90 6.47
N PHE A 26 -0.15 -3.63 7.47
CA PHE A 26 -0.87 -4.65 8.24
C PHE A 26 -2.32 -4.22 8.53
N GLY A 27 -3.06 -5.09 9.23
CA GLY A 27 -4.44 -4.87 9.64
C GLY A 27 -5.51 -5.43 8.67
N PRO A 28 -6.79 -5.37 9.06
CA PRO A 28 -7.89 -6.02 8.34
C PRO A 28 -8.09 -5.48 6.93
N GLY A 29 -7.75 -4.21 6.68
CA GLY A 29 -7.85 -3.60 5.36
C GLY A 29 -6.98 -4.29 4.30
N VAL A 30 -5.83 -4.86 4.68
CA VAL A 30 -4.88 -5.48 3.74
C VAL A 30 -5.46 -6.71 3.06
N GLN A 31 -6.28 -7.50 3.76
CA GLN A 31 -6.93 -8.70 3.20
C GLN A 31 -7.90 -8.37 2.06
N HIS A 32 -8.41 -7.14 2.03
CA HIS A 32 -9.34 -6.68 0.99
C HIS A 32 -8.63 -6.07 -0.22
N LEU A 33 -7.30 -5.90 -0.18
CA LEU A 33 -6.51 -5.35 -1.28
C LEU A 33 -6.03 -6.46 -2.22
N PRO A 34 -6.38 -6.42 -3.51
CA PRO A 34 -5.77 -7.29 -4.53
C PRO A 34 -4.26 -7.07 -4.61
N LEU A 35 -3.52 -8.08 -5.08
CA LEU A 35 -2.05 -7.96 -5.16
C LEU A 35 -1.58 -6.78 -6.04
N ALA A 36 -2.31 -6.46 -7.11
CA ALA A 36 -1.96 -5.32 -7.99
C ALA A 36 -1.97 -3.98 -7.24
N ASP A 37 -2.91 -3.79 -6.33
CA ASP A 37 -3.05 -2.58 -5.52
C ASP A 37 -1.91 -2.49 -4.51
N ARG A 38 -1.59 -3.61 -3.85
CA ARG A 38 -0.44 -3.73 -2.95
C ARG A 38 0.87 -3.39 -3.66
N ALA A 39 1.06 -3.93 -4.87
CA ALA A 39 2.23 -3.64 -5.69
C ALA A 39 2.32 -2.17 -6.10
N THR A 40 1.17 -1.52 -6.36
CA THR A 40 1.12 -0.08 -6.69
C THR A 40 1.54 0.77 -5.49
N ILE A 41 1.05 0.46 -4.29
CA ILE A 41 1.43 1.16 -3.05
C ILE A 41 2.91 0.95 -2.72
N ALA A 42 3.40 -0.29 -2.85
CA ALA A 42 4.80 -0.62 -2.61
C ALA A 42 5.73 0.03 -3.63
N ASN A 43 5.32 0.13 -4.90
CA ASN A 43 6.08 0.80 -5.95
C ASN A 43 6.29 2.30 -5.66
N MET A 44 5.36 2.93 -4.95
CA MET A 44 5.45 4.35 -4.56
C MET A 44 6.38 4.64 -3.37
N ALA A 45 7.14 3.63 -2.88
CA ALA A 45 8.07 3.82 -1.76
C ALA A 45 9.05 5.00 -1.90
N PRO A 46 9.67 5.23 -3.08
CA PRO A 46 10.51 6.40 -3.29
C PRO A 46 9.77 7.73 -3.11
N GLU A 47 8.48 7.81 -3.44
CA GLU A 47 7.66 9.02 -3.40
C GLU A 47 7.32 9.47 -1.98
N TYR A 48 7.18 8.53 -1.04
CA TYR A 48 7.04 8.82 0.41
C TYR A 48 8.34 8.68 1.20
N GLY A 49 9.44 8.28 0.55
CA GLY A 49 10.80 8.30 1.08
C GLY A 49 11.22 7.03 1.84
N ALA A 50 10.38 6.00 1.91
CA ALA A 50 10.73 4.76 2.59
C ALA A 50 11.81 3.99 1.81
N THR A 51 12.60 3.19 2.53
CA THR A 51 13.53 2.24 1.92
C THR A 51 12.79 1.07 1.28
N CYS A 52 11.68 0.65 1.89
CA CYS A 52 10.85 -0.46 1.43
C CYS A 52 9.40 -0.24 1.86
N GLY A 53 8.45 -0.55 0.98
CA GLY A 53 7.04 -0.74 1.31
C GLY A 53 6.71 -2.24 1.26
N PHE A 54 6.56 -2.86 2.43
CA PHE A 54 6.44 -4.30 2.58
C PHE A 54 4.99 -4.72 2.87
N PHE A 55 4.48 -5.62 2.04
CA PHE A 55 3.24 -6.36 2.29
C PHE A 55 3.62 -7.80 2.61
N PRO A 56 3.29 -8.32 3.81
CA PRO A 56 3.51 -9.72 4.15
C PRO A 56 2.80 -10.68 3.17
N VAL A 57 3.35 -11.89 3.03
CA VAL A 57 2.74 -12.93 2.21
C VAL A 57 1.52 -13.51 2.93
N ASP A 58 0.39 -13.51 2.24
CA ASP A 58 -0.89 -14.04 2.70
C ASP A 58 -1.56 -14.90 1.61
N GLU A 59 -2.83 -15.27 1.80
CA GLU A 59 -3.59 -16.04 0.82
C GLU A 59 -3.75 -15.34 -0.54
N GLU A 60 -3.85 -14.01 -0.58
CA GLU A 60 -3.95 -13.27 -1.84
C GLU A 60 -2.64 -13.34 -2.63
N ALA A 61 -1.49 -13.32 -1.96
CA ALA A 61 -0.19 -13.54 -2.60
C ALA A 61 -0.08 -14.94 -3.22
N LEU A 62 -0.52 -15.98 -2.50
CA LEU A 62 -0.53 -17.36 -3.04
C LEU A 62 -1.53 -17.52 -4.20
N LYS A 63 -2.69 -16.87 -4.10
CA LYS A 63 -3.68 -16.83 -5.19
C LYS A 63 -3.11 -16.16 -6.44
N TYR A 64 -2.34 -15.09 -6.27
CA TYR A 64 -1.64 -14.44 -7.39
C TYR A 64 -0.54 -15.31 -7.99
N MET A 65 0.21 -16.06 -7.16
CA MET A 65 1.16 -17.07 -7.68
C MET A 65 0.45 -18.10 -8.56
N ARG A 66 -0.71 -18.60 -8.14
CA ARG A 66 -1.52 -19.51 -8.97
C ARG A 66 -1.99 -18.84 -10.26
N LEU A 67 -2.51 -17.62 -10.16
CA LEU A 67 -2.96 -16.84 -11.32
C LEU A 67 -1.86 -16.63 -12.37
N THR A 68 -0.61 -16.45 -11.92
CA THR A 68 0.55 -16.26 -12.79
C THR A 68 1.23 -17.56 -13.23
N GLY A 69 0.55 -18.70 -13.04
CA GLY A 69 0.96 -20.00 -13.58
C GLY A 69 2.04 -20.71 -12.78
N ARG A 70 2.23 -20.39 -11.50
CA ARG A 70 3.12 -21.19 -10.63
C ARG A 70 2.47 -22.55 -10.33
N PRO A 71 3.22 -23.68 -10.37
CA PRO A 71 2.69 -25.00 -10.05
C PRO A 71 2.18 -25.07 -8.61
N ASP A 72 1.10 -25.83 -8.37
CA ASP A 72 0.52 -25.97 -7.02
C ASP A 72 1.53 -26.53 -6.01
N GLU A 73 2.40 -27.47 -6.41
CA GLU A 73 3.48 -28.00 -5.56
C GLU A 73 4.41 -26.90 -5.03
N GLN A 74 4.73 -25.91 -5.87
CA GLN A 74 5.55 -24.77 -5.47
C GLN A 74 4.80 -23.85 -4.50
N ILE A 75 3.50 -23.63 -4.72
CA ILE A 75 2.65 -22.79 -3.88
C ILE A 75 2.52 -23.42 -2.49
N ASP A 76 2.29 -24.74 -2.43
CA ASP A 76 2.19 -25.50 -1.18
C ASP A 76 3.51 -25.48 -0.40
N LEU A 77 4.65 -25.62 -1.10
CA LEU A 77 5.97 -25.49 -0.49
C LEU A 77 6.18 -24.10 0.12
N VAL A 78 5.85 -23.04 -0.63
CA VAL A 78 5.99 -21.66 -0.15
C VAL A 78 5.09 -21.40 1.07
N LYS A 79 3.81 -21.82 1.00
CA LYS A 79 2.87 -21.68 2.12
C LYS A 79 3.38 -22.39 3.36
N LYS A 80 3.78 -23.65 3.23
CA LYS A 80 4.29 -24.44 4.35
C LYS A 80 5.54 -23.81 4.95
N TYR A 81 6.50 -23.42 4.11
CA TYR A 81 7.72 -22.77 4.58
C TYR A 81 7.42 -21.50 5.39
N LEU A 82 6.53 -20.63 4.89
CA LEU A 82 6.19 -19.39 5.58
C LEU A 82 5.44 -19.64 6.89
N GLN A 83 4.55 -20.62 6.94
CA GLN A 83 3.83 -20.99 8.16
C GLN A 83 4.77 -21.55 9.23
N GLU A 84 5.66 -22.49 8.87
CA GLU A 84 6.63 -23.09 9.79
C GLU A 84 7.64 -22.07 10.33
N ASN A 85 7.88 -20.98 9.60
CA ASN A 85 8.79 -19.91 10.01
C ASN A 85 8.06 -18.66 10.54
N SER A 86 6.76 -18.73 10.81
CA SER A 86 5.97 -17.59 11.33
C SER A 86 6.04 -16.33 10.46
N MET A 87 6.16 -16.50 9.14
CA MET A 87 6.21 -15.44 8.14
C MET A 87 4.95 -15.36 7.25
N PHE A 88 3.95 -16.21 7.52
CA PHE A 88 2.68 -16.19 6.80
C PHE A 88 1.67 -15.31 7.54
N PHE A 89 1.18 -14.26 6.88
CA PHE A 89 0.31 -13.28 7.49
C PHE A 89 -1.15 -13.74 7.53
N THR A 90 -1.76 -13.57 8.70
CA THR A 90 -3.22 -13.61 8.89
C THR A 90 -3.63 -12.43 9.77
N VAL A 91 -4.88 -11.99 9.67
CA VAL A 91 -5.39 -10.87 10.51
C VAL A 91 -5.44 -11.24 11.99
N ASP A 92 -5.48 -12.53 12.31
CA ASP A 92 -5.48 -13.04 13.68
C ASP A 92 -4.05 -13.26 14.23
N ASN A 93 -3.00 -13.02 13.43
CA ASN A 93 -1.62 -13.10 13.93
C ASN A 93 -1.37 -11.97 14.95
N ASP A 94 -0.49 -12.23 15.91
CA ASP A 94 0.05 -11.17 16.75
C ASP A 94 0.72 -10.09 15.89
N GLU A 95 0.34 -8.84 16.12
CA GLU A 95 0.92 -7.70 15.41
C GLU A 95 2.39 -7.53 15.82
N PRO A 96 3.32 -7.37 14.85
CA PRO A 96 4.70 -7.05 15.16
C PRO A 96 4.82 -5.75 15.97
N GLU A 97 5.82 -5.67 16.85
CA GLU A 97 6.12 -4.42 17.55
C GLU A 97 6.78 -3.41 16.58
N TYR A 98 5.98 -2.45 16.12
CA TYR A 98 6.46 -1.37 15.25
C TYR A 98 7.01 -0.19 16.06
N THR A 99 8.00 0.51 15.50
CA THR A 99 8.52 1.75 16.10
C THR A 99 7.46 2.84 16.18
N ASP A 100 6.53 2.85 15.22
CA ASP A 100 5.45 3.82 15.10
C ASP A 100 4.35 3.24 14.22
N VAL A 101 3.09 3.56 14.50
CA VAL A 101 1.92 3.08 13.77
C VAL A 101 1.16 4.26 13.19
N VAL A 102 0.81 4.17 11.91
CA VAL A 102 -0.02 5.16 11.21
C VAL A 102 -1.27 4.44 10.72
N GLU A 103 -2.43 4.87 11.22
CA GLU A 103 -3.71 4.31 10.82
C GLU A 103 -4.27 5.04 9.61
N LEU A 104 -4.82 4.27 8.66
CA LEU A 104 -5.55 4.79 7.51
C LEU A 104 -6.90 4.08 7.38
N ASP A 105 -7.97 4.83 7.56
CA ASP A 105 -9.32 4.33 7.28
C ASP A 105 -9.60 4.33 5.77
N LEU A 106 -9.67 3.14 5.19
CA LEU A 106 -9.93 2.94 3.75
C LEU A 106 -11.29 3.51 3.32
N SER A 107 -12.26 3.66 4.22
CA SER A 107 -13.58 4.23 3.90
C SER A 107 -13.51 5.74 3.60
N THR A 108 -12.43 6.40 4.02
CA THR A 108 -12.20 7.84 3.77
C THR A 108 -11.51 8.12 2.43
N VAL A 109 -11.20 7.07 1.65
CA VAL A 109 -10.50 7.21 0.37
C VAL A 109 -11.50 7.58 -0.73
N GLU A 110 -11.38 8.81 -1.23
CA GLU A 110 -12.16 9.34 -2.34
C GLU A 110 -11.35 9.41 -3.65
N ALA A 111 -12.04 9.53 -4.78
CA ALA A 111 -11.39 9.69 -6.09
C ALA A 111 -10.52 10.96 -6.12
N SER A 112 -9.27 10.81 -6.54
CA SER A 112 -8.22 11.82 -6.38
C SER A 112 -7.18 11.78 -7.50
N LEU A 113 -6.43 12.87 -7.60
CA LEU A 113 -5.36 13.10 -8.57
C LEU A 113 -4.13 13.62 -7.82
N SER A 114 -2.94 13.45 -8.38
CA SER A 114 -1.72 14.08 -7.88
C SER A 114 -1.23 15.21 -8.79
N GLY A 115 -0.82 16.34 -8.21
CA GLY A 115 -0.24 17.46 -8.95
C GLY A 115 -0.63 18.84 -8.42
N PRO A 116 -0.42 19.91 -9.22
CA PRO A 116 0.10 19.89 -10.59
C PRO A 116 1.63 19.74 -10.68
N LYS A 117 2.36 19.86 -9.56
CA LYS A 117 3.84 19.93 -9.58
C LYS A 117 4.52 18.74 -8.91
N ARG A 118 3.88 18.07 -7.96
CA ARG A 118 4.53 17.02 -7.15
C ARG A 118 3.58 15.84 -6.89
N PRO A 119 4.07 14.58 -6.86
CA PRO A 119 3.23 13.40 -6.67
C PRO A 119 2.45 13.34 -5.35
N GLN A 120 2.95 13.99 -4.30
CA GLN A 120 2.30 14.04 -2.99
C GLN A 120 1.18 15.08 -2.85
N ASP A 121 1.02 15.94 -3.86
CA ASP A 121 0.00 16.98 -3.85
C ASP A 121 -1.34 16.36 -4.26
N LEU A 122 -2.11 15.88 -3.27
CA LEU A 122 -3.42 15.24 -3.48
C LEU A 122 -4.50 16.30 -3.77
N ILE A 123 -5.21 16.13 -4.89
CA ILE A 123 -6.36 16.94 -5.29
C ILE A 123 -7.56 16.00 -5.41
N PHE A 124 -8.65 16.25 -4.68
CA PHE A 124 -9.89 15.51 -4.87
C PHE A 124 -10.47 15.77 -6.26
N LEU A 125 -11.03 14.76 -6.90
CA LEU A 125 -11.59 14.89 -8.25
C LEU A 125 -12.68 15.97 -8.31
N SER A 126 -13.46 16.12 -7.24
CA SER A 126 -14.47 17.17 -7.04
C SER A 126 -13.87 18.59 -7.07
N ASP A 127 -12.63 18.76 -6.62
CA ASP A 127 -11.93 20.04 -6.52
C ASP A 127 -11.00 20.35 -7.70
N MET A 128 -10.84 19.41 -8.65
CA MET A 128 -9.87 19.49 -9.74
C MET A 128 -9.94 20.81 -10.52
N LYS A 129 -11.14 21.25 -10.92
CA LYS A 129 -11.31 22.48 -11.69
C LYS A 129 -10.80 23.71 -10.92
N LYS A 130 -11.15 23.79 -9.64
CA LYS A 130 -10.82 24.90 -8.76
C LYS A 130 -9.30 24.97 -8.50
N GLU A 131 -8.67 23.84 -8.21
CA GLU A 131 -7.23 23.80 -7.99
C GLU A 131 -6.43 24.07 -9.27
N PHE A 132 -6.91 23.61 -10.42
CA PHE A 132 -6.31 23.95 -11.71
C PHE A 132 -6.35 25.46 -11.97
N GLU A 133 -7.53 26.09 -11.87
CA GLU A 133 -7.70 27.55 -12.05
C GLU A 133 -6.77 28.35 -11.12
N LYS A 134 -6.68 27.95 -9.85
CA LYS A 134 -5.77 28.57 -8.88
C LYS A 134 -4.30 28.44 -9.30
N SER A 135 -3.90 27.27 -9.79
CA SER A 135 -2.51 26.97 -10.15
C SER A 135 -2.00 27.72 -11.38
N VAL A 136 -2.89 28.11 -12.30
CA VAL A 136 -2.54 28.87 -13.51
C VAL A 136 -2.52 30.39 -13.30
N THR A 137 -3.14 30.88 -12.20
CA THR A 137 -3.14 32.29 -11.82
C THR A 137 -2.05 32.69 -10.83
N ALA A 138 -1.30 31.71 -10.31
CA ALA A 138 -0.30 31.88 -9.25
C ALA A 138 1.15 31.87 -9.78
#